data_AF-K5XLH9-F1
#
_entry.id   AF-K5XLH9-F1
#
_cell.length_a   1.000
_cell.length_b   1.000
_cell.length_c   1.000
_cell.angle_alpha   90.00
_cell.angle_beta   90.00
_cell.angle_gamma   90.00
#
_symmetry.space_group_name_H-M   'P 1'
#
loop_
_entity.id
_entity.type
_entity.pdbx_description
1 polymer ?
#
loop_
_entity_poly.entity_id
_entity_poly.type
_entity_poly.pdbx_seq_one_letter_code
_entity_poly.pdbx_strand_id
1 'polypeptide(L)'
;MSLSDLVHIANQLSSILTQMSSIKSRFICSVKNQALRNFFYPPSFEPKHPFSNSFFHRLPRNDAIHFVHGDLVPPNIMVEDSTITGIIDWASGGFYPSHWEYCRMWQYTSGNWVYILERVFPGRPRRMEIEAHRKLISMLANNF
;
A
#
# COMPACT_ATOMS: atom_id res chain seq x y z
N MET A 1 17.75 -14.34 11.04
CA MET A 1 16.69 -14.99 10.25
C MET A 1 17.35 -15.76 9.13
N SER A 2 16.99 -17.03 8.98
CA SER A 2 17.47 -17.89 7.90
C SER A 2 16.72 -17.60 6.59
N LEU A 3 17.24 -18.08 5.45
CA LEU A 3 16.54 -17.96 4.16
C LEU A 3 15.16 -18.65 4.19
N SER A 4 15.03 -19.80 4.87
CA SER A 4 13.75 -20.49 5.02
C SER A 4 12.73 -19.65 5.79
N ASP A 5 13.17 -18.92 6.82
CA ASP A 5 12.28 -18.04 7.58
C ASP A 5 11.76 -16.89 6.69
N LEU A 6 12.65 -16.28 5.90
CA LEU A 6 12.27 -15.19 4.98
C LEU A 6 11.29 -15.66 3.90
N VAL A 7 11.50 -16.86 3.37
CA VAL A 7 10.56 -17.49 2.42
C VAL A 7 9.21 -17.76 3.09
N HIS A 8 9.22 -18.25 4.33
CA HIS A 8 7.99 -18.52 5.08
C HIS A 8 7.18 -17.24 5.34
N ILE A 9 7.84 -16.15 5.75
CA ILE A 9 7.20 -14.84 5.95
C ILE A 9 6.64 -14.31 4.62
N ALA A 10 7.42 -14.36 3.54
CA ALA A 10 6.98 -13.89 2.23
C ALA A 10 5.75 -14.65 1.73
N ASN A 11 5.70 -15.97 1.89
CA ASN A 11 4.55 -16.79 1.49
C ASN A 11 3.29 -16.43 2.29
N GLN A 12 3.41 -16.23 3.60
CA GLN A 12 2.29 -15.78 4.44
C GLN A 12 1.79 -14.41 3.99
N LEU A 13 2.70 -13.44 3.78
CA LEU A 13 2.34 -12.10 3.35
C LEU A 13 1.67 -12.11 1.98
N SER A 14 2.19 -12.86 1.01
CA SER A 14 1.55 -13.06 -0.30
C SER A 14 0.13 -13.64 -0.17
N SER A 15 -0.09 -14.59 0.73
CA SER A 15 -1.42 -15.17 0.98
C SER A 15 -2.38 -14.12 1.55
N ILE A 16 -1.93 -13.32 2.53
CA ILE A 16 -2.73 -12.23 3.12
C ILE A 16 -3.09 -11.19 2.06
N LEU A 17 -2.13 -10.73 1.26
CA LEU A 17 -2.38 -9.77 0.18
C LEU A 17 -3.32 -10.32 -0.89
N THR A 18 -3.22 -11.61 -1.20
CA THR A 18 -4.14 -12.28 -2.13
C THR A 18 -5.55 -12.25 -1.56
N GLN A 19 -5.73 -12.58 -0.29
CA GLN A 19 -7.04 -12.53 0.39
C GLN A 19 -7.61 -11.11 0.37
N MET A 20 -6.80 -10.09 0.71
CA MET A 20 -7.22 -8.68 0.65
C MET A 20 -7.66 -8.27 -0.76
N SER A 21 -6.88 -8.60 -1.78
CA SER A 21 -7.19 -8.26 -3.18
C SER A 21 -8.46 -8.91 -3.71
N SER A 22 -8.88 -10.03 -3.10
CA SER A 22 -10.11 -10.76 -3.43
C SER A 22 -11.38 -10.08 -2.90
N ILE A 23 -11.25 -9.22 -1.88
CA ILE A 23 -12.39 -8.51 -1.29
C ILE A 23 -13.01 -7.59 -2.34
N LYS A 24 -14.33 -7.69 -2.51
CA LYS A 24 -15.13 -6.83 -3.38
C LYS A 24 -15.98 -5.90 -2.55
N SER A 25 -16.08 -4.65 -2.98
CA SER A 25 -17.06 -3.69 -2.45
C SER A 25 -17.99 -3.26 -3.57
N ARG A 26 -19.25 -3.00 -3.21
CA ARG A 26 -20.22 -2.34 -4.10
C ARG A 26 -20.00 -0.83 -4.18
N PHE A 27 -19.14 -0.28 -3.32
CA PHE A 27 -18.85 1.14 -3.22
C PHE A 27 -17.33 1.37 -3.22
N ILE A 28 -16.86 2.12 -4.21
CA ILE A 28 -15.47 2.58 -4.28
C ILE A 28 -15.17 3.36 -3.00
N CYS A 29 -14.04 3.05 -2.36
CA CYS A 29 -13.54 3.80 -1.22
C CYS A 29 -14.45 3.79 0.04
N SER A 30 -15.15 2.68 0.31
CA SER A 30 -16.04 2.54 1.46
C SER A 30 -15.85 1.18 2.14
N VAL A 31 -15.64 1.18 3.46
CA VAL A 31 -15.68 -0.06 4.28
C VAL A 31 -17.10 -0.36 4.80
N LYS A 32 -18.05 0.60 4.77
CA LYS A 32 -19.42 0.46 5.32
C LYS A 32 -20.47 1.42 4.71
N ASN A 33 -20.49 1.61 3.39
CA ASN A 33 -21.32 2.58 2.67
C ASN A 33 -21.13 4.05 3.12
N GLN A 34 -19.92 4.42 3.53
CA GLN A 34 -19.57 5.80 3.89
C GLN A 34 -18.40 6.28 3.03
N ALA A 35 -18.35 7.59 2.75
CA ALA A 35 -17.24 8.22 2.03
C ALA A 35 -15.89 7.82 2.65
N LEU A 36 -14.85 7.72 1.82
CA LEU A 36 -13.49 7.44 2.28
C LEU A 36 -13.11 8.45 3.35
N ARG A 37 -12.94 7.96 4.58
CA ARG A 37 -12.43 8.74 5.70
C ARG A 37 -11.21 8.01 6.20
N ASN A 38 -10.06 8.40 5.70
CA ASN A 38 -8.79 7.87 6.19
C ASN A 38 -7.75 8.96 6.27
N PHE A 39 -6.60 8.61 6.86
CA PHE A 39 -5.49 9.52 7.09
C PHE A 39 -5.06 10.26 5.81
N PHE A 40 -5.18 9.64 4.63
CA PHE A 40 -4.83 10.27 3.36
C PHE A 40 -5.88 11.25 2.83
N TYR A 41 -7.14 11.14 3.24
CA TYR A 41 -8.23 12.03 2.83
C TYR A 41 -9.12 12.41 4.02
N PRO A 42 -8.61 13.24 4.95
CA PRO A 42 -9.41 13.71 6.07
C PRO A 42 -10.47 14.72 5.60
N PRO A 43 -11.56 14.89 6.37
CA PRO A 43 -12.70 15.72 5.98
C PRO A 43 -12.38 17.19 5.66
N SER A 44 -11.26 17.72 6.17
CA SER A 44 -10.82 19.11 5.98
C SER A 44 -9.90 19.31 4.78
N PHE A 45 -9.57 18.27 4.02
CA PHE A 45 -8.70 18.41 2.85
C PHE A 45 -9.48 18.96 1.65
N GLU A 46 -9.33 20.26 1.41
CA GLU A 46 -9.87 20.94 0.22
C GLU A 46 -8.70 21.53 -0.59
N PRO A 47 -8.24 20.85 -1.66
CA PRO A 47 -7.12 21.34 -2.44
C PRO A 47 -7.51 22.65 -3.14
N LYS A 48 -6.77 23.74 -2.86
CA LYS A 48 -7.03 25.09 -3.44
C LYS A 48 -7.00 25.11 -4.97
N HIS A 49 -6.31 24.15 -5.58
CA HIS A 49 -6.23 23.98 -7.03
C HIS A 49 -6.36 22.49 -7.37
N PRO A 50 -6.95 22.14 -8.54
CA PRO A 50 -6.86 20.79 -9.06
C PRO A 50 -5.40 20.36 -9.12
N PHE A 51 -5.09 19.14 -8.70
CA PHE A 51 -3.77 18.55 -8.93
C PHE A 51 -3.43 18.66 -10.43
N SER A 52 -2.20 19.08 -10.74
CA SER A 52 -1.82 19.35 -12.12
C SER A 52 -1.86 18.08 -12.99
N ASN A 53 -2.29 18.21 -14.25
CA ASN A 53 -2.38 17.09 -15.20
C ASN A 53 -1.04 16.33 -15.35
N SER A 54 0.09 17.04 -15.27
CA SER A 54 1.44 16.45 -15.41
C SER A 54 1.79 15.44 -14.30
N PHE A 55 1.15 15.56 -13.13
CA PHE A 55 1.28 14.62 -12.03
C PHE A 55 0.53 13.31 -12.33
N PHE A 56 -0.75 13.41 -12.71
CA PHE A 56 -1.61 12.25 -12.96
C PHE A 56 -1.16 11.39 -14.15
N HIS A 57 -0.46 11.96 -15.14
CA HIS A 57 0.10 11.18 -16.24
C HIS A 57 1.14 10.13 -15.81
N ARG A 58 1.72 10.28 -14.62
CA ARG A 58 2.71 9.33 -14.07
C ARG A 58 2.07 8.21 -13.25
N LEU A 59 0.79 8.34 -12.92
CA LEU A 59 0.04 7.29 -12.24
C LEU A 59 -0.53 6.30 -13.27
N PRO A 60 -0.44 4.99 -13.02
CA PRO A 60 -1.06 3.98 -13.86
C PRO A 60 -2.58 4.24 -13.95
N ARG A 61 -3.10 4.36 -15.18
CA ARG A 61 -4.54 4.61 -15.40
C ARG A 61 -5.39 3.34 -15.54
N ASN A 62 -4.75 2.20 -15.76
CA ASN A 62 -5.41 0.91 -15.96
C ASN A 62 -5.04 -0.11 -14.88
N ASP A 63 -4.81 0.36 -13.65
CA ASP A 63 -4.51 -0.54 -12.55
C ASP A 63 -5.80 -1.10 -11.94
N ALA A 64 -5.74 -2.36 -11.49
CA ALA A 64 -6.85 -2.97 -10.79
C ALA A 64 -7.07 -2.28 -9.45
N ILE A 65 -8.33 -2.08 -9.07
CA ILE A 65 -8.69 -1.56 -7.76
C ILE A 65 -8.88 -2.74 -6.80
N HIS A 66 -8.09 -2.75 -5.72
CA HIS A 66 -8.11 -3.79 -4.69
C HIS A 66 -8.28 -3.16 -3.32
N PHE A 67 -8.84 -3.94 -2.38
CA PHE A 67 -8.71 -3.59 -0.98
C PHE A 67 -7.24 -3.79 -0.56
N VAL A 68 -6.62 -2.74 -0.06
CA VAL A 68 -5.20 -2.72 0.36
C VAL A 68 -5.09 -2.12 1.76
N HIS A 69 -3.97 -2.36 2.44
CA HIS A 69 -3.71 -1.78 3.76
C HIS A 69 -3.50 -0.26 3.66
N GLY A 70 -2.92 0.22 2.55
CA GLY A 70 -2.68 1.64 2.30
C GLY A 70 -1.44 2.19 3.02
N ASP A 71 -1.08 1.61 4.17
CA ASP A 71 0.18 1.87 4.89
C ASP A 71 0.99 0.59 5.20
N LEU A 72 1.06 -0.36 4.25
CA LEU A 72 1.81 -1.60 4.49
C LEU A 72 3.31 -1.34 4.41
N VAL A 73 3.95 -1.35 5.57
CA VAL A 73 5.40 -1.17 5.73
C VAL A 73 5.92 -2.20 6.73
N PRO A 74 7.21 -2.59 6.67
CA PRO A 74 7.77 -3.57 7.60
C PRO A 74 7.47 -3.32 9.09
N PRO A 75 7.51 -2.07 9.61
CA PRO A 75 7.14 -1.80 11.00
C PRO A 75 5.69 -2.13 11.37
N ASN A 76 4.79 -2.20 10.40
CA ASN A 76 3.37 -2.51 10.61
C ASN A 76 3.08 -4.02 10.51
N ILE A 77 4.10 -4.86 10.31
CA ILE A 77 3.99 -6.31 10.20
C ILE A 77 4.69 -6.95 11.39
N MET A 78 3.91 -7.54 12.30
CA MET A 78 4.41 -8.26 13.46
C MET A 78 4.82 -9.68 13.05
N VAL A 79 6.05 -10.05 13.39
CA VAL A 79 6.61 -11.37 13.13
C VAL A 79 7.18 -11.94 14.43
N GLU A 80 6.74 -13.15 14.78
CA GLU A 80 7.34 -13.97 15.83
C GLU A 80 7.99 -15.19 15.18
N ASP A 81 9.30 -15.33 15.36
CA ASP A 81 10.17 -16.23 14.60
C ASP A 81 10.07 -16.01 13.08
N SER A 82 9.23 -16.81 12.41
CA SER A 82 8.93 -16.70 10.98
C SER A 82 7.43 -16.62 10.69
N THR A 83 6.60 -16.50 11.71
CA THR A 83 5.14 -16.44 11.62
C THR A 83 4.68 -14.98 11.69
N ILE A 84 3.87 -14.55 10.73
CA ILE A 84 3.20 -13.25 10.81
C ILE A 84 2.07 -13.39 11.84
N THR A 85 2.20 -12.68 12.97
CA THR A 85 1.23 -12.73 14.06
C THR A 85 0.22 -11.58 14.00
N GLY A 86 0.51 -10.53 13.23
CA GLY A 86 -0.40 -9.41 13.06
C GLY A 86 0.04 -8.42 11.98
N ILE A 87 -0.95 -7.73 11.40
CA ILE A 87 -0.76 -6.52 10.61
C ILE A 87 -1.55 -5.42 11.31
N ILE A 88 -0.90 -4.31 11.62
CA ILE A 88 -1.46 -3.21 12.43
C ILE A 88 -1.48 -1.91 11.63
N ASP A 89 -2.12 -0.87 12.20
CA ASP A 89 -2.23 0.47 11.60
C ASP A 89 -3.09 0.54 10.32
N TRP A 90 -4.28 -0.06 10.40
CA TRP A 90 -5.28 -0.09 9.32
C TRP A 90 -6.01 1.23 9.07
N ALA A 91 -5.60 2.34 9.69
CA ALA A 91 -6.27 3.64 9.56
C ALA A 91 -6.29 4.15 8.10
N SER A 92 -5.37 3.65 7.28
CA SER A 92 -5.22 3.95 5.85
C SER A 92 -5.87 2.92 4.92
N GLY A 93 -6.49 1.87 5.45
CA GLY A 93 -7.06 0.77 4.68
C GLY A 93 -8.21 1.19 3.79
N GLY A 94 -8.27 0.66 2.57
CA GLY A 94 -9.31 1.04 1.60
C GLY A 94 -9.13 0.43 0.22
N PHE A 95 -9.96 0.87 -0.73
CA PHE A 95 -9.88 0.44 -2.12
C PHE A 95 -9.01 1.39 -2.93
N TYR A 96 -7.86 0.90 -3.39
CA TYR A 96 -6.86 1.69 -4.12
C TYR A 96 -6.34 0.92 -5.34
N PRO A 97 -5.66 1.60 -6.28
CA PRO A 97 -4.85 0.93 -7.29
C PRO A 97 -3.89 -0.11 -6.70
N SER A 98 -3.78 -1.28 -7.34
CA SER A 98 -2.97 -2.42 -6.88
C SER A 98 -1.51 -2.07 -6.56
N HIS A 99 -0.92 -1.12 -7.29
CA HIS A 99 0.45 -0.69 -7.09
C HIS A 99 0.69 0.04 -5.76
N TRP A 100 -0.36 0.50 -5.08
CA TRP A 100 -0.24 1.28 -3.84
C TRP A 100 0.54 0.54 -2.76
N GLU A 101 0.21 -0.74 -2.54
CA GLU A 101 0.82 -1.56 -1.50
C GLU A 101 2.32 -1.76 -1.75
N TYR A 102 2.68 -2.08 -2.99
CA TYR A 102 4.09 -2.20 -3.41
C TYR A 102 4.84 -0.88 -3.22
N CYS A 103 4.25 0.24 -3.66
CA CYS A 103 4.90 1.55 -3.59
C CYS A 103 5.13 1.99 -2.15
N ARG A 104 4.17 1.70 -1.26
CA ARG A 104 4.28 2.02 0.15
C ARG A 104 5.34 1.17 0.83
N MET A 105 5.31 -0.15 0.64
CA MET A 105 6.28 -1.06 1.25
C MET A 105 7.71 -0.77 0.76
N TRP A 106 7.88 -0.50 -0.54
CA TRP A 106 9.18 -0.17 -1.14
C TRP A 106 9.89 0.99 -0.43
N GLN A 107 9.16 2.05 -0.07
CA GLN A 107 9.73 3.25 0.55
C GLN A 107 10.37 3.01 1.92
N TYR A 108 9.95 1.96 2.62
CA TYR A 108 10.40 1.63 3.98
C TYR A 108 11.11 0.29 4.07
N THR A 109 11.40 -0.33 2.92
CA THR A 109 12.05 -1.63 2.86
C THR A 109 13.57 -1.50 2.99
N SER A 110 14.15 -2.27 3.91
CA SER A 110 15.60 -2.39 4.08
C SER A 110 15.98 -3.76 4.67
N GLY A 111 17.26 -4.15 4.55
CA GLY A 111 17.76 -5.42 5.06
C GLY A 111 16.99 -6.64 4.52
N ASN A 112 16.61 -7.55 5.42
CA ASN A 112 15.87 -8.78 5.08
C ASN A 112 14.54 -8.55 4.35
N TRP A 113 13.92 -7.39 4.56
CA TRP A 113 12.65 -7.06 3.92
C TRP A 113 12.80 -6.80 2.42
N VAL A 114 14.01 -6.51 1.91
CA VAL A 114 14.26 -6.40 0.47
C VAL A 114 13.93 -7.73 -0.21
N TYR A 115 14.41 -8.84 0.36
CA TYR A 115 14.12 -10.18 -0.15
C TYR A 115 12.62 -10.51 -0.08
N ILE A 116 11.97 -10.18 1.04
CA ILE A 116 10.54 -10.42 1.21
C ILE A 116 9.73 -9.61 0.17
N LEU A 117 10.06 -8.33 -0.02
CA LEU A 117 9.40 -7.46 -0.99
C LEU A 117 9.52 -8.00 -2.41
N GLU A 118 10.71 -8.39 -2.85
CA GLU A 118 10.97 -8.94 -4.19
C GLU A 118 10.21 -10.25 -4.43
N ARG A 119 10.00 -11.04 -3.37
CA ARG A 119 9.26 -12.30 -3.45
C ARG A 119 7.76 -12.10 -3.43
N VAL A 120 7.27 -11.15 -2.64
CA VAL A 120 5.84 -10.82 -2.53
C VAL A 120 5.33 -10.08 -3.77
N PHE A 121 6.15 -9.21 -4.34
CA PHE A 121 5.84 -8.43 -5.54
C PHE A 121 6.86 -8.74 -6.64
N PRO A 122 6.80 -9.93 -7.26
CA PRO A 122 7.74 -10.29 -8.29
C PRO A 122 7.59 -9.38 -9.52
N GLY A 123 8.71 -9.03 -10.14
CA GLY A 123 8.74 -8.24 -11.36
C GLY A 123 9.75 -7.10 -11.33
N ARG A 124 9.71 -6.24 -12.35
CA ARG A 124 10.58 -5.07 -12.42
C ARG A 124 10.13 -4.01 -11.42
N PRO A 125 11.06 -3.25 -10.80
CA PRO A 125 10.69 -2.17 -9.92
C PRO A 125 9.79 -1.12 -10.59
N ARG A 126 8.67 -0.79 -9.95
CA ARG A 126 7.65 0.16 -10.46
C ARG A 126 8.08 1.61 -10.19
N ARG A 127 9.21 2.04 -10.77
CA ARG A 127 9.90 3.30 -10.41
C ARG A 127 9.03 4.54 -10.60
N MET A 128 8.21 4.59 -11.65
CA MET A 128 7.35 5.74 -11.93
C MET A 128 6.23 5.85 -10.89
N GLU A 129 5.63 4.72 -10.54
CA GLU A 129 4.58 4.57 -9.55
C GLU A 129 5.10 4.92 -8.16
N ILE A 130 6.28 4.42 -7.78
CA ILE A 130 6.92 4.74 -6.50
C ILE A 130 7.12 6.25 -6.35
N GLU A 131 7.64 6.92 -7.39
CA GLU A 131 7.91 8.35 -7.34
C GLU A 131 6.63 9.20 -7.35
N ALA A 132 5.62 8.79 -8.13
CA ALA A 132 4.31 9.44 -8.12
C ALA A 132 3.62 9.29 -6.76
N HIS A 133 3.62 8.07 -6.20
CA HIS A 133 3.10 7.78 -4.87
C HIS A 133 3.80 8.60 -3.79
N ARG A 134 5.15 8.64 -3.78
CA ARG A 134 5.94 9.44 -2.83
C ARG A 134 5.57 10.92 -2.86
N LYS A 135 5.41 11.49 -4.07
CA LYS A 135 4.97 12.87 -4.26
C LYS A 135 3.55 13.09 -3.74
N LEU A 136 2.62 12.18 -4.03
CA LEU A 136 1.25 12.26 -3.52
C LEU A 136 1.22 12.35 -1.99
N ILE A 137 1.91 11.40 -1.33
CA ILE A 137 1.96 11.32 0.13
C ILE A 137 2.58 12.58 0.73
N SER A 138 3.66 13.10 0.12
CA SER A 138 4.28 14.36 0.54
C SER A 138 3.32 15.55 0.39
N MET A 139 2.57 15.64 -0.70
CA MET A 139 1.56 16.69 -0.88
C MET A 139 0.46 16.60 0.16
N LEU A 140 0.01 15.39 0.51
CA LEU A 140 -1.01 15.21 1.54
C LEU A 140 -0.45 15.61 2.92
N ALA A 141 0.76 15.15 3.27
CA ALA A 141 1.38 15.46 4.56
C ALA A 141 1.68 16.95 4.77
N ASN A 142 2.04 17.69 3.73
CA ASN A 142 2.36 19.13 3.82
C ASN A 142 1.14 20.06 3.78
N ASN A 143 -0.06 19.51 3.58
CA ASN A 143 -1.32 20.27 3.60
C ASN A 143 -2.08 20.09 4.93
N PHE A 144 -1.44 19.50 5.94
CA PHE A 144 -1.90 19.43 7.33
C PHE A 144 -0.95 20.18 8.27
#